data_AF-X0T2J2-F1
#
_entry.id   AF-X0T2J2-F1
#
_cell.length_a   1.000
_cell.length_b   1.000
_cell.length_c   1.000
_cell.angle_alpha   90.00
_cell.angle_beta   90.00
_cell.angle_gamma   90.00
#
_symmetry.space_group_name_H-M   'P 1'
#
loop_
_entity.id
_entity.type
_entity.pdbx_description
1 polymer ?
#
loop_
_entity_poly.entity_id
_entity_poly.type
_entity_poly.pdbx_seq_one_letter_code
_entity_poly.pdbx_strand_id
1 'polypeptide(L)'
;MINIDEQILGYLKQLHMPSMRRCYQQIADQGRKEPLSYEQYLLELLKLECQARRQNRIDRNLRASKLPPSKTFDNFDKKRLPTKVAMHLNVLSDGSFLNRCEN
;
A
#
# COMPACT_ATOMS: atom_id res chain seq x y z
N MET A 1 15.44 -22.49 25.96
CA MET A 1 14.37 -21.47 25.94
C MET A 1 14.35 -20.87 24.55
N ILE A 2 13.23 -20.92 23.84
CA ILE A 2 13.11 -20.33 22.50
C ILE A 2 13.16 -18.81 22.65
N ASN A 3 13.99 -18.15 21.84
CA ASN A 3 14.13 -16.69 21.89
C ASN A 3 12.81 -16.03 21.44
N ILE A 4 12.37 -14.97 22.13
CA ILE A 4 11.14 -14.22 21.78
C ILE A 4 11.22 -13.71 20.33
N ASP A 5 12.40 -13.31 19.88
CA ASP A 5 12.63 -12.90 18.49
C ASP A 5 12.31 -14.01 17.48
N GLU A 6 12.66 -15.26 17.79
CA GLU A 6 12.38 -16.40 16.90
C GLU A 6 10.88 -16.68 16.81
N GLN A 7 10.15 -16.52 17.91
CA GLN A 7 8.68 -16.66 17.91
C GLN A 7 8.02 -15.56 17.08
N ILE A 8 8.44 -14.31 17.24
CA ILE A 8 7.95 -13.17 16.45
C ILE A 8 8.20 -13.43 14.96
N LEU A 9 9.41 -13.82 14.59
CA LEU A 9 9.76 -14.15 13.20
C LEU A 9 8.92 -15.31 12.65
N GLY A 10 8.65 -16.32 13.47
CA GLY A 10 7.78 -17.45 13.12
C GLY A 10 6.36 -17.00 12.78
N TYR A 11 5.73 -16.22 13.66
CA TYR A 11 4.38 -15.69 13.45
C TYR A 11 4.33 -14.73 12.26
N LEU A 12 5.30 -13.83 12.10
CA LEU A 12 5.35 -12.91 10.95
C LEU A 12 5.49 -13.66 9.62
N LYS A 13 6.20 -14.79 9.61
CA LYS A 13 6.28 -15.67 8.43
C LYS A 13 4.95 -16.35 8.15
N GLN A 14 4.26 -16.86 9.18
CA GLN A 14 2.94 -17.50 9.05
C GLN A 14 1.86 -16.53 8.57
N LEU A 15 1.89 -15.28 9.04
CA LEU A 15 0.94 -14.23 8.64
C LEU A 15 1.30 -13.54 7.32
N HIS A 16 2.38 -13.97 6.65
CA HIS A 16 2.88 -13.36 5.42
C HIS A 16 3.10 -11.85 5.55
N MET A 17 3.79 -11.41 6.61
CA MET A 17 4.10 -9.99 6.87
C MET A 17 5.60 -9.71 6.64
N PRO A 18 6.07 -9.71 5.37
CA PRO A 18 7.49 -9.60 5.06
C PRO A 18 8.09 -8.23 5.39
N SER A 19 7.28 -7.17 5.39
CA SER A 19 7.76 -5.80 5.63
C SER A 19 7.97 -5.58 7.12
N MET A 20 6.99 -5.98 7.95
CA MET A 20 7.18 -6.04 9.40
C MET A 20 8.39 -6.90 9.77
N ARG A 21 8.55 -8.08 9.15
CA ARG A 21 9.69 -8.96 9.43
C ARG A 21 11.05 -8.27 9.26
N ARG A 22 11.17 -7.35 8.30
CA ARG A 22 12.41 -6.60 8.04
C ARG A 22 12.58 -5.41 8.99
N CYS A 23 11.49 -4.76 9.39
CA CYS A 23 11.54 -3.50 10.12
C CYS A 23 11.27 -3.63 11.63
N TYR A 24 10.78 -4.77 12.14
CA TYR A 24 10.31 -4.85 13.53
C TYR A 24 11.42 -4.55 14.56
N GLN A 25 12.65 -5.00 14.31
CA GLN A 25 13.79 -4.74 15.18
C GLN A 25 14.15 -3.25 15.19
N GLN A 26 14.16 -2.62 14.01
CA GLN A 26 14.50 -1.21 13.87
C GLN A 26 13.49 -0.31 14.62
N ILE A 27 12.19 -0.60 14.49
CA ILE A 27 11.15 0.15 15.20
C ILE A 27 11.20 -0.17 16.71
N ALA A 28 11.52 -1.42 17.09
CA ALA A 28 11.66 -1.77 18.50
C ALA A 28 12.83 -1.03 19.14
N ASP A 29 13.94 -0.89 18.43
CA ASP A 29 15.10 -0.12 18.88
C ASP A 29 14.81 1.39 18.92
N GLN A 30 13.99 1.90 17.99
CA GLN A 30 13.51 3.28 18.04
C GLN A 30 12.58 3.51 19.24
N GLY A 31 11.64 2.60 19.49
CA GLY A 31 10.74 2.65 20.65
C GLY A 31 11.40 2.40 22.00
N ARG A 32 12.66 1.92 22.02
CA ARG A 32 13.49 1.92 23.24
C ARG A 32 14.19 3.26 23.47
N LYS A 33 14.47 4.02 22.40
CA LYS A 33 15.15 5.32 22.45
C LYS A 33 14.18 6.48 22.63
N GLU A 34 12.99 6.37 22.06
CA GLU A 34 11.90 7.32 22.18
C GLU A 34 10.82 6.71 23.09
N PRO A 35 10.13 7.48 23.94
CA PRO A 35 9.07 6.99 24.82
C PRO A 35 7.78 6.71 24.03
N LEU A 36 7.88 5.87 23.00
CA LEU A 36 6.74 5.41 22.20
C LEU A 36 5.87 4.51 23.08
N SER A 37 4.57 4.80 23.09
CA SER A 37 3.60 3.88 23.68
C SER A 37 3.58 2.56 22.90
N TYR A 38 3.26 1.45 23.58
CA TYR A 38 3.09 0.15 22.93
C TYR A 38 2.08 0.18 21.78
N GLU A 39 1.03 0.99 21.89
CA GLU A 39 0.03 1.17 20.84
C GLU A 39 0.61 1.90 19.62
N GLN A 40 1.47 2.90 19.84
CA GLN A 40 2.12 3.65 18.77
C GLN A 40 3.11 2.76 18.03
N TYR A 41 3.90 1.96 18.76
CA TYR A 41 4.78 0.95 18.19
C TYR A 41 4.03 -0.01 17.26
N LEU A 42 2.92 -0.59 17.73
CA LEU A 42 2.11 -1.50 16.94
C LEU A 42 1.51 -0.81 15.71
N LEU A 43 1.04 0.43 15.87
CA LEU A 43 0.47 1.22 14.79
C LEU A 43 1.50 1.48 13.67
N GLU A 44 2.74 1.81 14.02
CA GLU A 44 3.80 2.06 13.04
C GLU A 44 4.14 0.80 12.22
N LEU A 45 4.26 -0.35 12.90
CA LEU A 45 4.46 -1.63 12.22
C LEU A 45 3.34 -1.92 11.23
N LEU A 46 2.08 -1.74 11.65
CA LEU A 46 0.91 -1.98 10.82
C LEU A 46 0.85 -1.02 9.62
N LYS A 47 1.17 0.25 9.83
CA LYS A 47 1.24 1.25 8.75
C LYS A 47 2.25 0.85 7.68
N LEU A 48 3.46 0.45 8.07
CA LEU A 48 4.50 0.06 7.12
C LEU A 48 4.12 -1.17 6.31
N GLU A 49 3.53 -2.20 6.95
CA GLU A 49 3.08 -3.40 6.24
C GLU A 49 1.96 -3.07 5.25
N CYS A 50 0.96 -2.28 5.67
CA CYS A 50 -0.13 -1.85 4.81
C CYS A 50 0.38 -1.02 3.61
N GLN A 51 1.30 -0.10 3.85
CA GLN A 51 1.90 0.73 2.80
C GLN A 51 2.70 -0.11 1.80
N ALA A 52 3.54 -1.03 2.28
CA ALA A 52 4.31 -1.92 1.43
C ALA A 52 3.40 -2.84 0.60
N ARG A 53 2.34 -3.40 1.19
CA ARG A 53 1.33 -4.20 0.47
C ARG A 53 0.62 -3.37 -0.60
N ARG A 54 0.26 -2.12 -0.29
CA ARG A 54 -0.36 -1.20 -1.25
C ARG A 54 0.59 -0.91 -2.41
N GLN A 55 1.85 -0.59 -2.14
CA GLN A 55 2.85 -0.32 -3.17
C GLN A 55 3.08 -1.53 -4.06
N ASN A 56 3.29 -2.72 -3.47
CA ASN A 56 3.47 -3.96 -4.22
C ASN A 56 2.26 -4.29 -5.11
N ARG A 57 1.03 -3.99 -4.64
CA ARG A 57 -0.20 -4.15 -5.44
C ARG A 57 -0.22 -3.17 -6.61
N ILE A 58 0.17 -1.91 -6.40
CA ILE A 58 0.27 -0.91 -7.47
C ILE A 58 1.30 -1.36 -8.50
N ASP A 59 2.51 -1.72 -8.07
CA ASP A 59 3.60 -2.16 -8.97
C ASP A 59 3.21 -3.40 -9.76
N ARG A 60 2.54 -4.37 -9.13
CA ARG A 60 2.03 -5.56 -9.81
C ARG A 60 0.98 -5.19 -10.86
N ASN A 61 0.03 -4.32 -10.52
CA ASN A 61 -1.02 -3.88 -11.45
C ASN A 61 -0.42 -3.08 -12.63
N LEU A 62 0.58 -2.23 -12.37
CA LEU A 62 1.32 -1.51 -13.41
C LEU A 62 2.02 -2.49 -14.35
N ARG A 63 2.76 -3.46 -13.82
CA ARG A 63 3.41 -4.51 -14.65
C ARG A 63 2.38 -5.32 -15.45
N ALA A 64 1.26 -5.69 -14.83
CA ALA A 64 0.20 -6.46 -15.48
C ALA A 64 -0.51 -5.66 -16.59
N SER A 65 -0.62 -4.34 -16.45
CA SER A 65 -1.25 -3.47 -17.44
C SER A 65 -0.50 -3.43 -18.78
N LYS A 66 0.79 -3.79 -18.79
CA LYS A 66 1.69 -3.71 -19.97
C LYS A 66 1.67 -2.34 -20.65
N LEU A 67 1.28 -1.30 -19.93
CA LEU A 67 1.25 0.06 -20.44
C LEU A 67 2.67 0.64 -20.47
N PRO A 68 3.04 1.40 -21.52
CA PRO A 68 4.25 2.20 -21.49
C PRO A 68 4.23 3.15 -20.28
N PRO A 69 5.38 3.43 -19.64
CA PRO A 69 5.44 4.34 -18.50
C PRO A 69 4.92 5.75 -18.84
N SER A 70 4.99 6.14 -20.13
CA SER A 70 4.45 7.40 -20.64
C SER A 70 2.93 7.44 -20.80
N LYS A 71 2.22 6.30 -20.69
CA LYS A 71 0.74 6.25 -20.74
C LYS A 71 0.13 6.50 -19.36
N THR A 72 0.32 7.71 -18.86
CA THR A 72 -0.39 8.22 -17.68
C THR A 72 -1.62 9.04 -18.09
N PHE A 73 -2.57 9.23 -17.18
CA PHE A 73 -3.71 10.13 -17.40
C PHE A 73 -3.25 11.58 -17.65
N ASP A 74 -2.09 11.98 -17.10
CA ASP A 74 -1.52 13.32 -17.29
C ASP A 74 -1.04 13.54 -18.73
N ASN A 75 -0.49 12.50 -19.36
CA ASN A 75 -0.07 12.53 -20.77
C ASN A 75 -1.20 12.21 -21.75
N PHE A 76 -2.39 11.88 -21.24
CA PHE A 76 -3.54 11.55 -22.07
C PHE A 76 -4.30 12.81 -22.47
N ASP A 77 -4.29 13.13 -23.77
CA ASP A 77 -4.94 14.32 -24.30
C ASP A 77 -6.47 14.17 -24.31
N LYS A 78 -7.09 14.60 -23.20
CA LYS A 78 -8.54 14.59 -22.99
C LYS A 78 -9.30 15.47 -23.98
N LYS A 79 -8.64 16.43 -24.65
CA LYS A 79 -9.30 17.31 -25.65
C LYS A 79 -9.61 16.60 -26.96
N ARG A 80 -8.98 15.45 -27.21
CA ARG A 80 -9.24 14.62 -28.39
C ARG A 80 -10.44 13.69 -28.23
N LEU A 81 -11.05 13.64 -27.04
CA LEU A 81 -12.21 12.81 -26.77
C LEU A 81 -13.53 13.56 -27.05
N PRO A 82 -14.57 12.86 -27.51
CA PRO A 82 -15.93 13.39 -27.53
C PRO A 82 -16.38 13.81 -26.12
N THR A 83 -17.16 14.88 -26.01
CA THR A 83 -17.57 15.50 -24.73
C THR A 83 -18.22 14.51 -23.76
N LYS A 84 -19.03 13.58 -24.27
CA LYS A 84 -19.67 12.52 -23.46
C LYS A 84 -18.64 11.59 -22.80
N VAL A 85 -17.60 11.21 -23.55
CA VAL A 85 -16.54 10.32 -23.07
C VAL A 85 -15.64 11.04 -22.07
N ALA A 86 -15.33 12.31 -22.32
CA ALA A 86 -14.55 13.13 -21.38
C ALA A 86 -15.25 13.29 -20.02
N MET A 87 -16.59 13.46 -20.02
CA MET A 87 -17.37 13.57 -18.79
C MET A 87 -17.35 12.25 -17.98
N HIS A 88 -17.58 11.11 -18.65
CA HIS A 88 -17.47 9.81 -17.99
C HIS A 88 -16.06 9.53 -17.46
N LEU A 89 -15.03 9.93 -18.22
CA LEU A 89 -13.65 9.74 -17.80
C LEU A 89 -13.32 10.49 -16.50
N ASN A 90 -13.86 11.69 -16.31
CA ASN A 90 -13.69 12.43 -15.05
C ASN A 90 -14.37 11.73 -13.87
N VAL A 91 -15.59 11.24 -14.04
CA VAL A 91 -16.32 10.48 -13.01
C VAL A 91 -15.59 9.19 -12.66
N LEU A 92 -15.10 8.46 -13.66
CA LEU A 92 -14.34 7.23 -13.48
C LEU A 92 -12.98 7.48 -12.82
N SER A 93 -12.30 8.58 -13.17
CA SER A 93 -11.00 8.93 -12.59
C SER A 93 -11.08 9.30 -11.10
N ASP A 94 -12.21 9.87 -10.68
CA ASP A 94 -12.46 10.24 -9.29
C ASP A 94 -12.77 9.03 -8.40
N GLY A 95 -13.22 7.91 -8.99
CA GLY A 95 -13.44 6.66 -8.27
C GLY A 95 -14.60 6.70 -7.25
N SER A 96 -15.35 7.81 -7.19
CA SER A 96 -16.44 8.02 -6.23
C SER A 96 -17.63 7.06 -6.40
N PHE A 97 -17.69 6.31 -7.49
CA PHE A 97 -18.65 5.23 -7.70
C PHE A 97 -18.33 3.98 -6.83
N LEU A 98 -17.05 3.71 -6.52
CA LEU A 98 -16.67 2.58 -5.68
C LEU A 98 -17.17 2.72 -4.24
N ASN A 99 -17.27 3.96 -3.75
CA ASN A 99 -17.81 4.24 -2.41
C ASN A 99 -19.34 4.05 -2.33
N ARG A 100 -20.03 4.06 -3.49
CA ARG A 100 -21.49 3.96 -3.59
C ARG A 100 -21.97 2.51 -3.75
N CYS A 101 -21.06 1.56 -4.01
CA CYS A 101 -21.39 0.15 -4.24
C CYS A 101 -22.46 -0.09 -5.33
N GLU A 102 -22.58 0.81 -6.30
CA GLU A 102 -23.46 0.64 -7.46
C GLU A 102 -22.69 -0.12 -8.55
N ASN A 103 -22.87 -1.44 -8.62
CA ASN A 103 -22.35 -2.30 -9.69
C ASN A 103 -23.48 -3.15 -10.27
#